data_AF-A0A317PDK0-F1
#
_entry.id   AF-A0A317PDK0-F1
#
_cell.length_a   1.000
_cell.length_b   1.000
_cell.length_c   1.000
_cell.angle_alpha   90.00
_cell.angle_beta   90.00
_cell.angle_gamma   90.00
#
_symmetry.space_group_name_H-M   'P 1'
#
loop_
_entity.id
_entity.type
_entity.pdbx_description
1 polymer ?
#
loop_
_entity_poly.entity_id
_entity_poly.type
_entity_poly.pdbx_seq_one_letter_code
_entity_poly.pdbx_strand_id
1 'polypeptide(L)'
;MSALAAILAGIAAEVGAPLIRKILEPKIGAAGGALAETVIKTIAEKAGVEPETLPEIEPSELEKAVRETEAEAPELIALYAAGLEGQFKLLASETREGFWPSAWRYGWMYLLAIFWIWRILIGPIVNQQIISGGGALIDMIDLATLLTLTSWFMALYMGGHTIKDFGKNVIDAVLKRGKA
;
A
#
# COMPACT_ATOMS: atom_id res chain seq x y z
N MET A 1 -0.70 -27.45 -0.93
CA MET A 1 -0.33 -26.52 -2.02
C MET A 1 1.11 -26.72 -2.51
N SER A 2 2.16 -26.65 -1.68
CA SER A 2 3.55 -26.83 -2.16
C SER A 2 3.88 -28.23 -2.67
N ALA A 3 3.36 -29.28 -2.02
CA ALA A 3 3.55 -30.67 -2.45
C ALA A 3 2.86 -30.96 -3.80
N LEU A 4 1.62 -30.47 -3.98
CA LEU A 4 0.88 -30.58 -5.24
C LEU A 4 1.60 -29.87 -6.38
N ALA A 5 2.11 -28.65 -6.16
CA ALA A 5 2.87 -27.91 -7.16
C ALA A 5 4.16 -28.65 -7.59
N ALA A 6 4.83 -29.35 -6.66
CA ALA A 6 6.01 -30.16 -6.98
C ALA A 6 5.68 -31.39 -7.82
N ILE A 7 4.57 -32.09 -7.53
CA ILE A 7 4.08 -33.23 -8.31
C ILE A 7 3.74 -32.78 -9.74
N LEU A 8 2.96 -31.71 -9.87
CA LEU A 8 2.56 -31.16 -11.16
C LEU A 8 3.76 -30.60 -11.96
N ALA A 9 4.77 -30.02 -11.31
CA ALA A 9 5.99 -29.59 -11.96
C ALA A 9 6.80 -30.78 -12.52
N GLY A 10 6.82 -31.92 -11.81
CA GLY A 10 7.42 -33.17 -12.28
C GLY A 10 6.71 -33.69 -13.52
N ILE A 11 5.39 -33.78 -13.48
CA ILE A 11 4.56 -34.21 -14.62
C ILE A 11 4.72 -33.26 -15.81
N ALA A 12 4.73 -31.94 -15.56
CA ALA A 12 4.99 -30.93 -16.58
C ALA A 12 6.36 -31.13 -17.26
N ALA A 13 7.38 -31.57 -16.53
CA ALA A 13 8.67 -31.92 -17.11
C ALA A 13 8.60 -33.17 -18.00
N GLU A 14 7.84 -34.20 -17.60
CA GLU A 14 7.66 -35.45 -18.34
C GLU A 14 6.87 -35.25 -19.64
N VAL A 15 5.80 -34.46 -19.61
CA VAL A 15 4.96 -34.22 -20.80
C VAL A 15 5.50 -33.15 -21.75
N GLY A 16 6.58 -32.46 -21.35
CA GLY A 16 7.14 -31.36 -22.13
C GLY A 16 6.29 -30.09 -22.10
N ALA A 17 5.76 -29.73 -20.92
CA ALA A 17 5.03 -28.50 -20.63
C ALA A 17 5.93 -27.45 -19.92
N PRO A 18 6.81 -26.75 -20.66
CA PRO A 18 7.82 -25.87 -20.08
C PRO A 18 7.26 -24.61 -19.39
N LEU A 19 6.12 -24.07 -19.83
CA LEU A 19 5.52 -22.89 -19.20
C LEU A 19 4.89 -23.24 -17.85
N ILE A 20 4.10 -24.30 -17.79
CA ILE A 20 3.54 -24.81 -16.54
C ILE A 20 4.65 -25.13 -15.54
N ARG A 21 5.70 -25.82 -15.99
CA ARG A 21 6.89 -26.09 -15.16
C ARG A 21 7.51 -24.80 -14.60
N LYS A 22 7.75 -23.79 -15.43
CA LYS A 22 8.31 -22.49 -15.00
C LYS A 22 7.40 -21.72 -14.03
N ILE A 23 6.08 -21.91 -14.12
CA ILE A 23 5.13 -21.27 -13.20
C ILE A 23 5.12 -21.97 -11.84
N LEU A 24 5.25 -23.31 -11.84
CA LEU A 24 5.15 -24.14 -10.64
C LEU A 24 6.49 -24.35 -9.90
N GLU A 25 7.65 -24.32 -10.58
CA GLU A 25 8.97 -24.47 -9.95
C GLU A 25 9.32 -23.37 -8.91
N PRO A 26 9.08 -22.06 -9.16
CA PRO A 26 9.40 -21.00 -8.21
C PRO A 26 8.51 -20.99 -6.95
N LYS A 27 7.50 -21.87 -6.87
CA LYS A 27 6.54 -21.98 -5.76
C LYS A 27 7.04 -22.73 -4.54
N ILE A 28 8.30 -23.16 -4.53
CA ILE A 28 8.98 -23.61 -3.31
C ILE A 28 9.32 -22.38 -2.40
N GLY A 29 8.54 -21.29 -2.49
CA GLY A 29 8.69 -20.01 -1.76
C GLY A 29 7.58 -18.97 -2.06
N ALA A 30 7.42 -18.00 -1.15
CA ALA A 30 6.24 -17.13 -1.01
C ALA A 30 5.87 -16.20 -2.21
N ALA A 31 6.77 -15.98 -3.18
CA ALA A 31 6.68 -14.84 -4.10
C ALA A 31 6.00 -15.12 -5.47
N GLY A 32 4.80 -15.70 -5.50
CA GLY A 32 4.05 -15.76 -6.78
C GLY A 32 2.77 -16.61 -6.77
N GLY A 33 2.21 -16.85 -5.58
CA GLY A 33 1.17 -17.84 -5.31
C GLY A 33 0.01 -17.81 -6.29
N ALA A 34 -0.40 -16.59 -6.68
CA ALA A 34 -1.62 -16.35 -7.45
C ALA A 34 -1.62 -16.97 -8.87
N LEU A 35 -0.55 -16.81 -9.66
CA LEU A 35 -0.51 -17.38 -11.01
C LEU A 35 -0.43 -18.92 -10.96
N ALA A 36 0.35 -19.46 -10.04
CA ALA A 36 0.44 -20.90 -9.84
C ALA A 36 -0.88 -21.50 -9.33
N GLU A 37 -1.58 -20.83 -8.43
CA GLU A 37 -2.91 -21.24 -7.98
C GLU A 37 -3.92 -21.22 -9.13
N THR A 38 -3.84 -20.20 -10.00
CA THR A 38 -4.67 -20.12 -11.20
C THR A 38 -4.39 -21.30 -12.13
N VAL A 39 -3.12 -21.60 -12.40
CA VAL A 39 -2.71 -22.76 -13.20
C VAL A 39 -3.18 -24.08 -12.59
N ILE A 40 -3.05 -24.27 -11.28
CA ILE A 40 -3.52 -25.48 -10.60
C ILE A 40 -5.05 -25.63 -10.74
N LYS A 41 -5.81 -24.53 -10.61
CA LYS A 41 -7.26 -24.53 -10.83
C LYS A 41 -7.61 -24.87 -12.27
N THR A 42 -6.91 -24.29 -13.26
CA THR A 42 -7.14 -24.61 -14.67
C THR A 42 -6.83 -26.09 -14.97
N ILE A 43 -5.75 -26.65 -14.43
CA ILE A 43 -5.45 -28.09 -14.57
C ILE A 43 -6.58 -28.93 -13.97
N ALA A 44 -7.09 -28.56 -12.79
CA ALA A 44 -8.20 -29.25 -12.13
C ALA A 44 -9.50 -29.18 -12.96
N GLU A 45 -9.83 -28.01 -13.51
CA GLU A 45 -10.98 -27.80 -14.40
C GLU A 45 -10.87 -28.68 -15.65
N LYS A 46 -9.69 -28.79 -16.27
CA LYS A 46 -9.47 -29.65 -17.44
C LYS A 46 -9.53 -31.13 -17.09
N ALA A 47 -9.07 -31.52 -15.90
CA ALA A 47 -9.20 -32.86 -15.37
C ALA A 47 -10.62 -33.19 -14.86
N GLY A 48 -11.52 -32.20 -14.77
CA GLY A 48 -12.89 -32.37 -14.30
C GLY A 48 -13.01 -32.66 -12.81
N VAL A 49 -12.00 -32.31 -12.02
CA VAL A 49 -11.92 -32.61 -10.59
C VAL A 49 -11.62 -31.36 -9.77
N GLU A 50 -11.74 -31.46 -8.44
CA GLU A 50 -11.30 -30.38 -7.56
C GLU A 50 -9.76 -30.33 -7.46
N PRO A 51 -9.15 -29.16 -7.27
CA PRO A 51 -7.70 -29.02 -7.15
C PRO A 51 -7.04 -29.92 -6.10
N GLU A 52 -7.76 -30.25 -5.04
CA GLU A 52 -7.29 -31.09 -3.94
C GLU A 52 -7.22 -32.58 -4.32
N THR A 53 -8.07 -33.01 -5.26
CA THR A 53 -8.17 -34.40 -5.75
C THR A 53 -7.26 -34.71 -6.94
N LEU A 54 -6.55 -33.69 -7.47
CA LEU A 54 -5.56 -33.87 -8.54
C LEU A 54 -4.49 -34.95 -8.30
N PRO A 55 -4.02 -35.25 -7.06
CA PRO A 55 -3.08 -36.34 -6.82
C PRO A 55 -3.68 -37.74 -6.97
N GLU A 56 -5.01 -37.87 -6.97
CA GLU A 56 -5.72 -39.15 -6.90
C GLU A 56 -6.19 -39.65 -8.27
N ILE A 57 -6.11 -38.81 -9.31
CA ILE A 57 -6.53 -39.17 -10.67
C ILE A 57 -5.46 -39.98 -11.40
N GLU A 58 -5.88 -40.67 -12.45
CA GLU A 58 -4.98 -41.47 -13.29
C GLU A 58 -3.88 -40.60 -13.93
N PRO A 59 -2.61 -41.02 -13.91
CA PRO A 59 -1.49 -40.24 -14.45
C PRO A 59 -1.72 -39.78 -15.89
N SER A 60 -2.33 -40.64 -16.73
CA SER A 60 -2.62 -40.32 -18.12
C SER A 60 -3.63 -39.18 -18.32
N GLU A 61 -4.60 -39.04 -17.41
CA GLU A 61 -5.58 -37.95 -17.44
C GLU A 61 -4.95 -36.64 -16.94
N LEU A 62 -4.10 -36.74 -15.92
CA LEU A 62 -3.34 -35.61 -15.40
C LEU A 62 -2.35 -35.05 -16.43
N GLU A 63 -1.63 -35.92 -17.13
CA GLU A 63 -0.74 -35.55 -18.23
C GLU A 63 -1.48 -34.80 -19.35
N LYS A 64 -2.67 -35.29 -19.72
CA LYS A 64 -3.52 -34.65 -20.72
C LYS A 64 -3.97 -33.25 -20.26
N ALA A 65 -4.44 -33.12 -19.03
CA ALA A 65 -4.85 -31.84 -18.46
C ALA A 65 -3.69 -30.83 -18.40
N VAL A 66 -2.48 -31.28 -18.06
CA VAL A 66 -1.27 -30.45 -18.07
C VAL A 66 -0.91 -29.99 -19.49
N ARG A 67 -1.00 -30.88 -20.50
CA ARG A 67 -0.75 -30.51 -21.91
C ARG A 67 -1.76 -29.49 -22.43
N GLU A 68 -3.03 -29.65 -22.09
CA GLU A 68 -4.08 -28.69 -22.47
C GLU A 68 -3.86 -27.34 -21.79
N THR A 69 -3.51 -27.34 -20.50
CA THR A 69 -3.21 -26.10 -19.78
C THR A 69 -1.95 -25.41 -20.32
N GLU A 70 -0.92 -26.16 -20.74
CA GLU A 70 0.27 -25.60 -21.39
C GLU A 70 -0.09 -24.85 -22.68
N ALA A 71 -1.05 -25.34 -23.46
CA ALA A 71 -1.51 -24.67 -24.67
C ALA A 71 -2.19 -23.31 -24.38
N GLU A 72 -2.88 -23.20 -23.24
CA GLU A 72 -3.55 -21.98 -22.76
C GLU A 72 -2.64 -21.09 -21.89
N ALA A 73 -1.47 -21.61 -21.47
CA ALA A 73 -0.54 -20.92 -20.58
C ALA A 73 -0.12 -19.53 -21.09
N PRO A 74 0.14 -19.29 -22.39
CA PRO A 74 0.46 -17.94 -22.88
C PRO A 74 -0.66 -16.93 -22.62
N GLU A 75 -1.93 -17.32 -22.77
CA GLU A 75 -3.08 -16.47 -22.52
C GLU A 75 -3.27 -16.20 -21.03
N LEU A 76 -3.12 -17.25 -20.18
CA LEU A 76 -3.16 -17.11 -18.72
C LEU A 76 -2.07 -16.14 -18.21
N ILE A 77 -0.86 -16.25 -18.75
CA ILE A 77 0.24 -15.33 -18.42
C ILE A 77 -0.09 -13.90 -18.88
N ALA A 78 -0.63 -13.73 -20.10
CA ALA A 78 -0.99 -12.42 -20.63
C ALA A 78 -2.09 -11.74 -19.78
N LEU A 79 -3.12 -12.49 -19.38
CA LEU A 79 -4.19 -11.99 -18.53
C LEU A 79 -3.66 -11.58 -17.15
N TYR A 80 -2.80 -12.40 -16.56
CA TYR A 80 -2.17 -12.09 -15.27
C TYR A 80 -1.26 -10.86 -15.36
N ALA A 81 -0.47 -10.73 -16.43
CA ALA A 81 0.37 -9.57 -16.68
C ALA A 81 -0.45 -8.28 -16.84
N ALA A 82 -1.57 -8.33 -17.56
CA ALA A 82 -2.49 -7.19 -17.69
C ALA A 82 -3.10 -6.78 -16.34
N GLY A 83 -3.45 -7.76 -15.50
CA GLY A 83 -3.91 -7.52 -14.13
C GLY A 83 -2.85 -6.84 -13.26
N LEU A 84 -1.60 -7.31 -13.33
CA LEU A 84 -0.47 -6.68 -12.64
C LEU A 84 -0.21 -5.25 -13.12
N GLU A 85 -0.28 -5.00 -14.43
CA GLU A 85 -0.12 -3.66 -14.98
C GLU A 85 -1.18 -2.70 -14.44
N GLY A 86 -2.44 -3.15 -14.33
CA GLY A 86 -3.51 -2.37 -13.70
C GLY A 86 -3.21 -2.03 -12.24
N GLN A 87 -2.75 -3.00 -11.45
CA GLN A 87 -2.35 -2.77 -10.05
C GLN A 87 -1.18 -1.80 -9.94
N PHE A 88 -0.14 -1.94 -10.78
CA PHE A 88 0.98 -1.02 -10.81
C PHE A 88 0.56 0.39 -11.23
N LYS A 89 -0.36 0.54 -12.19
CA LYS A 89 -0.90 1.85 -12.58
C LYS A 89 -1.65 2.50 -11.43
N LEU A 90 -2.46 1.73 -10.69
CA LEU A 90 -3.16 2.24 -9.51
C LEU A 90 -2.17 2.70 -8.44
N LEU A 91 -1.21 1.85 -8.07
CA LEU A 91 -0.17 2.20 -7.09
C LEU A 91 0.66 3.41 -7.53
N ALA A 92 1.02 3.48 -8.82
CA ALA A 92 1.73 4.62 -9.38
C ALA A 92 0.89 5.89 -9.32
N SER A 93 -0.44 5.79 -9.50
CA SER A 93 -1.36 6.93 -9.36
C SER A 93 -1.53 7.40 -7.92
N GLU A 94 -1.55 6.48 -6.96
CA GLU A 94 -1.60 6.79 -5.52
C GLU A 94 -0.27 7.40 -5.04
N THR A 95 0.86 6.91 -5.54
CA THR A 95 2.19 7.38 -5.18
C THR A 95 2.54 8.71 -5.86
N ARG A 96 1.81 9.10 -6.90
CA ARG A 96 1.97 10.40 -7.56
C ARG A 96 1.38 11.51 -6.70
N GLU A 97 1.92 11.69 -5.49
CA GLU A 97 1.72 12.95 -4.77
C GLU A 97 2.18 14.09 -5.69
N GLY A 98 1.29 15.04 -5.97
CA GLY A 98 1.65 16.22 -6.74
C GLY A 98 2.74 17.01 -6.01
N PHE A 99 3.61 17.67 -6.77
CA PHE A 99 4.66 18.53 -6.20
C PHE A 99 4.11 19.52 -5.17
N TRP A 100 2.93 20.09 -5.44
CA TRP A 100 2.32 21.10 -4.58
C TRP A 100 1.87 20.56 -3.21
N PRO A 101 1.07 19.47 -3.10
CA PRO A 101 0.79 18.82 -1.83
C PRO A 101 2.04 18.49 -1.00
N SER A 102 3.07 17.91 -1.63
CA SER A 102 4.30 17.53 -0.93
C SER A 102 5.11 18.76 -0.49
N ALA A 103 5.26 19.77 -1.36
CA ALA A 103 5.97 21.01 -1.04
C ALA A 103 5.28 21.80 0.08
N TRP A 104 3.95 21.84 0.10
CA TRP A 104 3.20 22.45 1.20
C TRP A 104 3.46 21.73 2.53
N ARG A 105 3.36 20.39 2.54
CA ARG A 105 3.65 19.57 3.74
C ARG A 105 5.04 19.88 4.30
N TYR A 106 6.07 19.74 3.45
CA TYR A 106 7.45 19.95 3.88
C TYR A 106 7.70 21.40 4.26
N GLY A 107 7.17 22.36 3.49
CA GLY A 107 7.31 23.79 3.76
C GLY A 107 6.80 24.17 5.15
N TRP A 108 5.60 23.73 5.53
CA TRP A 108 5.07 24.00 6.86
C TRP A 108 5.79 23.26 7.97
N MET A 109 6.17 22.01 7.75
CA MET A 109 6.89 21.24 8.75
C MET A 109 8.23 21.91 9.11
N TYR A 110 8.98 22.38 8.11
CA TYR A 110 10.22 23.10 8.35
C TYR A 110 9.99 24.52 8.90
N LEU A 111 8.96 25.23 8.43
CA LEU A 111 8.62 26.54 8.99
C LEU A 111 8.29 26.46 10.48
N LEU A 112 7.48 25.48 10.89
CA LEU A 112 7.15 25.24 12.29
C LEU A 112 8.40 24.85 13.09
N ALA A 113 9.26 23.99 12.55
CA ALA A 113 10.53 23.64 13.19
C ALA A 113 11.40 24.88 13.43
N ILE A 114 11.50 25.78 12.45
CA ILE A 114 12.21 27.06 12.59
C ILE A 114 11.61 27.91 13.71
N PHE A 115 10.29 28.03 13.79
CA PHE A 115 9.63 28.79 14.87
C PHE A 115 9.88 28.19 16.25
N TRP A 116 9.83 26.87 16.39
CA TRP A 116 10.14 26.16 17.63
C TRP A 116 11.61 26.34 18.03
N ILE A 117 12.54 26.20 17.09
CA ILE A 117 13.98 26.41 17.34
C ILE A 117 14.26 27.86 17.73
N TRP A 118 13.66 28.82 17.02
CA TRP A 118 13.76 30.24 17.36
C TRP A 118 13.22 30.50 18.76
N ARG A 119 12.06 29.96 19.10
CA ARG A 119 11.41 30.25 20.39
C ARG A 119 12.12 29.61 21.60
N ILE A 120 12.68 28.41 21.44
CA ILE A 120 13.25 27.64 22.56
C ILE A 120 14.76 27.86 22.68
N LEU A 121 15.48 27.89 21.56
CA LEU A 121 16.95 27.87 21.57
C LEU A 121 17.52 29.25 21.20
N ILE A 122 17.18 29.78 20.04
CA ILE A 122 17.87 30.96 19.49
C ILE A 122 17.44 32.24 20.20
N GLY A 123 16.12 32.45 20.33
CA GLY A 123 15.51 33.66 20.89
C GLY A 123 16.02 33.99 22.29
N PRO A 124 16.05 33.05 23.25
CA PRO A 124 16.63 33.30 24.58
C PRO A 124 18.10 33.73 24.54
N ILE A 125 18.92 33.08 23.71
CA ILE A 125 20.35 33.42 23.55
C ILE A 125 20.51 34.83 22.98
N VAL A 126 19.75 35.14 21.92
CA VAL A 126 19.75 36.46 21.27
C VAL A 126 19.30 37.54 22.26
N ASN A 127 18.21 37.31 22.99
CA ASN A 127 17.70 38.26 23.99
C ASN A 127 18.68 38.47 25.14
N GLN A 128 19.37 37.43 25.60
CA GLN A 128 20.43 37.55 26.60
C GLN A 128 21.59 38.41 26.10
N GLN A 129 22.02 38.22 24.85
CA GLN A 129 23.08 39.03 24.23
C GLN A 129 22.67 40.50 24.10
N ILE A 130 21.42 40.75 23.69
CA ILE A 130 20.89 42.12 23.50
C ILE A 130 20.79 42.87 24.83
N ILE A 131 20.25 42.24 25.88
CA ILE A 131 20.22 42.86 27.22
C ILE A 131 21.64 43.14 27.72
N SER A 132 22.57 42.19 27.55
CA SER A 132 23.96 42.36 27.99
C SER A 132 24.67 43.52 27.28
N GLY A 133 24.24 43.87 26.07
CA GLY A 133 24.69 45.03 25.31
C GLY A 133 23.91 46.33 25.56
N GLY A 134 22.99 46.37 26.53
CA GLY A 134 22.17 47.53 26.85
C GLY A 134 20.99 47.79 25.90
N GLY A 135 20.62 46.81 25.07
CA GLY A 135 19.50 46.88 24.14
C GLY A 135 18.16 46.43 24.75
N ALA A 136 17.08 46.62 23.99
CA ALA A 136 15.74 46.19 24.36
C ALA A 136 15.43 44.76 23.87
N LEU A 137 14.68 44.01 24.66
CA LEU A 137 14.27 42.63 24.36
C LEU A 137 13.45 42.53 23.06
N ILE A 138 13.72 41.50 22.27
CA ILE A 138 12.86 41.09 21.16
C ILE A 138 11.65 40.36 21.76
N ASP A 139 10.46 40.86 21.42
CA ASP A 139 9.21 40.19 21.79
C ASP A 139 9.09 38.84 21.09
N MET A 140 8.78 37.81 21.87
CA MET A 140 8.71 36.43 21.38
C MET A 140 7.26 35.99 21.33
N ILE A 141 6.90 35.30 20.24
CA ILE A 141 5.59 34.61 20.16
C ILE A 141 5.43 33.71 21.39
N ASP A 142 4.28 33.80 22.03
CA ASP A 142 3.97 32.99 23.20
C ASP A 142 3.79 31.51 22.83
N LEU A 143 4.01 30.63 23.81
CA LEU A 143 3.95 29.19 23.58
C LEU A 143 2.54 28.71 23.21
N ALA A 144 1.49 29.36 23.71
CA ALA A 144 0.11 28.96 23.42
C ALA A 144 -0.23 29.24 21.96
N THR A 145 0.19 30.38 21.41
CA THR A 145 0.05 30.69 19.98
C THR A 145 0.80 29.69 19.12
N LEU A 146 2.04 29.33 19.48
CA LEU A 146 2.85 28.38 18.72
C LEU A 146 2.27 26.95 18.76
N LEU A 147 1.79 26.52 19.92
CA LEU A 147 1.07 25.24 20.09
C LEU A 147 -0.25 25.22 19.30
N THR A 148 -0.98 26.34 19.29
CA THR A 148 -2.22 26.48 18.53
C THR A 148 -1.96 26.36 17.04
N LEU A 149 -0.97 27.09 16.52
CA LEU A 149 -0.58 27.00 15.10
C LEU A 149 -0.13 25.58 14.71
N THR A 150 0.68 24.94 15.56
CA THR A 150 1.13 23.55 15.33
C THR A 150 -0.07 22.58 15.33
N SER A 151 -1.02 22.78 16.25
CA SER A 151 -2.23 21.97 16.34
C SER A 151 -3.12 22.13 15.11
N TRP A 152 -3.28 23.36 14.60
CA TRP A 152 -3.97 23.63 13.35
C TRP A 152 -3.29 22.96 12.16
N PHE A 153 -1.96 23.04 12.06
CA PHE A 153 -1.23 22.33 11.02
C PHE A 153 -1.45 20.82 11.10
N MET A 154 -1.35 20.22 12.28
CA MET A 154 -1.59 18.78 12.48
C MET A 154 -3.02 18.38 12.12
N ALA A 155 -4.01 19.20 12.47
CA ALA A 155 -5.41 18.93 12.17
C ALA A 155 -5.69 18.98 10.65
N LEU A 156 -5.15 20.00 9.96
CA LEU A 156 -5.26 20.13 8.50
C LEU A 156 -4.46 19.04 7.76
N TYR A 157 -3.30 18.66 8.31
CA TYR A 157 -2.39 17.70 7.72
C TYR A 157 -2.87 16.24 7.89
N MET A 158 -3.33 15.86 9.08
CA MET A 158 -3.72 14.47 9.38
C MET A 158 -5.21 14.18 9.21
N GLY A 159 -6.07 15.19 9.01
CA GLY A 159 -7.50 14.95 9.21
C GLY A 159 -8.44 15.96 8.57
N GLY A 160 -8.27 16.28 7.29
CA GLY A 160 -9.35 16.95 6.53
C GLY A 160 -10.67 16.15 6.59
N HIS A 161 -10.60 14.82 6.62
CA HIS A 161 -11.74 13.94 6.86
C HIS A 161 -12.18 13.89 8.32
N THR A 162 -11.25 13.83 9.27
CA THR A 162 -11.56 13.83 10.72
C THR A 162 -12.27 15.11 11.15
N ILE A 163 -11.84 16.27 10.66
CA ILE A 163 -12.50 17.56 10.91
C ILE A 163 -13.89 17.58 10.25
N LYS A 164 -14.03 17.05 9.04
CA LYS A 164 -15.31 16.98 8.32
C LYS A 164 -16.32 16.07 9.02
N ASP A 165 -15.87 14.93 9.52
CA ASP A 165 -16.72 13.96 10.23
C ASP A 165 -17.08 14.47 11.63
N PHE A 166 -16.15 15.11 12.33
CA PHE A 166 -16.46 15.83 13.57
C PHE A 166 -17.49 16.94 13.35
N GLY A 167 -17.33 17.75 12.29
CA GLY A 167 -18.28 18.80 11.92
C GLY A 167 -19.68 18.26 11.61
N LYS A 168 -19.81 17.16 10.87
CA LYS A 168 -21.09 16.48 10.62
C LYS A 168 -21.75 16.00 11.92
N ASN A 169 -20.98 15.32 12.78
CA ASN A 169 -21.50 14.79 14.04
C ASN A 169 -22.00 15.91 14.98
N VAL A 170 -21.33 17.05 15.01
CA VAL A 170 -21.75 18.22 15.79
C VAL A 170 -23.03 18.83 15.23
N ILE A 171 -23.14 18.99 13.91
CA ILE A 171 -24.35 19.53 13.25
C ILE A 171 -25.55 18.62 13.51
N ASP A 172 -25.38 17.30 13.39
CA ASP A 172 -26.44 16.32 13.64
C ASP A 172 -26.87 16.32 15.11
N ALA A 173 -25.93 16.46 16.06
CA ALA A 173 -26.25 16.57 17.48
C ALA A 173 -27.06 17.84 17.81
N VAL A 174 -26.72 18.97 17.19
CA VAL A 174 -27.45 20.24 17.37
C VAL A 174 -28.85 20.17 16.75
N LEU A 175 -28.97 19.65 15.53
CA LEU A 175 -30.26 19.48 14.85
C LEU A 175 -31.18 18.49 15.58
N LYS A 176 -30.62 17.42 16.15
CA LYS A 176 -31.39 16.45 16.95
C LYS A 176 -31.87 17.05 18.27
N ARG A 177 -31.10 17.97 18.87
CA ARG A 177 -31.47 18.68 20.11
C ARG A 177 -32.52 19.77 19.89
N GLY A 178 -32.62 20.34 18.68
CA GLY A 178 -33.65 21.33 18.33
C GLY A 178 -35.02 20.76 17.95
N LYS A 179 -35.15 19.42 17.87
CA LYS A 179 -36.41 18.70 17.57
C LYS A 179 -37.01 17.96 18.78
N ALA A 180 -36.43 18.14 19.97
CA ALA A 180 -36.95 17.64 21.25
C ALA A 180 -37.44 18.82 22.08
#